data_AF-A0A0R2A627-F1
#
_entry.id   AF-A0A0R2A627-F1
#
_cell.length_a   1.000
_cell.length_b   1.000
_cell.length_c   1.000
_cell.angle_alpha   90.00
_cell.angle_beta   90.00
_cell.angle_gamma   90.00
#
_symmetry.space_group_name_H-M   'P 1'
#
loop_
_entity.id
_entity.type
_entity.pdbx_description
1 polymer ?
#
loop_
_entity_poly.entity_id
_entity_poly.type
_entity_poly.pdbx_seq_one_letter_code
_entity_poly.pdbx_strand_id
1 'polypeptide(L)'
;MAQFSKHYADYQRTQTQNYQVNGTDLANTIIIAIRSTDKVDKALKAQFKNSEDVYDIVDISKGTTGKPIDYDLVTLKLQKGV
;
A
#
# COMPACT_ATOMS: atom_id res chain seq x y z
N MET A 1 -19.38 9.23 -4.77
CA MET A 1 -18.15 8.47 -4.47
C MET A 1 -17.01 9.15 -5.21
N ALA A 2 -16.01 9.70 -4.52
CA ALA A 2 -14.87 10.33 -5.17
C ALA A 2 -13.79 9.26 -5.44
N GLN A 3 -13.44 9.07 -6.72
CA GLN A 3 -12.37 8.17 -7.14
C GLN A 3 -11.22 9.02 -7.71
N PHE A 4 -9.99 8.64 -7.39
CA PHE A 4 -8.80 9.27 -7.95
C PHE A 4 -7.74 8.21 -8.26
N SER A 5 -6.76 8.58 -9.07
CA SER A 5 -5.64 7.72 -9.43
C SER A 5 -4.31 8.34 -9.00
N LYS A 6 -3.34 7.47 -8.72
CA LYS A 6 -1.95 7.81 -8.40
C LYS A 6 -1.04 6.85 -9.13
N HIS A 7 0.11 7.34 -9.59
CA HIS A 7 1.21 6.47 -10.00
C HIS A 7 1.83 5.84 -8.76
N TYR A 8 2.27 4.58 -8.90
CA TYR A 8 2.94 3.83 -7.86
C TYR A 8 4.19 3.16 -8.43
N ALA A 9 5.07 2.75 -7.51
CA ALA A 9 6.14 1.81 -7.78
C ALA A 9 6.03 0.63 -6.82
N ASP A 10 6.43 -0.56 -7.25
CA ASP A 10 6.49 -1.72 -6.37
C ASP A 10 7.60 -1.54 -5.32
N TYR A 11 7.29 -1.88 -4.07
CA TYR A 11 8.29 -1.91 -3.00
C TYR A 11 8.50 -3.35 -2.56
N GLN A 12 9.68 -3.88 -2.87
CA GLN A 12 10.06 -5.22 -2.44
C GLN A 12 10.62 -5.18 -1.03
N ARG A 13 9.98 -5.91 -0.10
CA ARG A 13 10.52 -6.15 1.24
C ARG A 13 11.87 -6.88 1.14
N THR A 14 12.78 -6.53 2.03
CA THR A 14 14.01 -7.32 2.24
C THR A 14 13.67 -8.70 2.80
N GLN A 15 14.59 -9.67 2.69
CA GLN A 15 14.38 -11.01 3.23
C GLN A 15 14.07 -10.98 4.74
N THR A 16 14.83 -10.20 5.52
CA THR A 16 14.60 -10.03 6.96
C THR A 16 13.21 -9.50 7.29
N GLN A 17 12.73 -8.50 6.54
CA GLN A 17 11.38 -7.95 6.72
C GLN A 17 10.30 -8.99 6.38
N ASN A 18 10.53 -9.83 5.37
CA ASN A 18 9.59 -10.91 5.03
C ASN A 18 9.48 -11.94 6.18
N TYR A 19 10.59 -12.29 6.83
CA TYR A 19 10.54 -13.15 8.02
C TYR A 19 9.77 -12.52 9.17
N GLN A 20 9.91 -11.20 9.37
CA GLN A 20 9.21 -10.49 10.45
C GLN A 20 7.70 -10.40 10.25
N VAL A 21 7.22 -10.30 9.01
CA VAL A 21 5.77 -10.25 8.73
C VAL A 21 5.12 -11.64 8.64
N ASN A 22 5.93 -12.70 8.54
CA ASN A 22 5.42 -14.07 8.51
C ASN A 22 4.68 -14.40 9.82
N GLY A 23 3.48 -14.98 9.71
CA GLY A 23 2.62 -15.29 10.86
C GLY A 23 1.86 -14.09 11.44
N THR A 24 1.93 -12.91 10.82
CA THR A 24 1.18 -11.71 11.24
C THR A 24 0.03 -11.40 10.28
N ASP A 25 -0.83 -10.43 10.62
CA ASP A 25 -1.88 -9.94 9.72
C ASP A 25 -1.35 -9.28 8.44
N LEU A 26 -0.07 -8.89 8.44
CA LEU A 26 0.64 -8.34 7.29
C LEU A 26 1.25 -9.45 6.40
N ALA A 27 1.12 -10.72 6.78
CA ALA A 27 1.43 -11.82 5.88
C ALA A 27 0.53 -11.75 4.63
N ASN A 28 1.08 -12.12 3.47
CA ASN A 28 0.39 -12.10 2.17
C ASN A 28 -0.10 -10.70 1.73
N THR A 29 0.59 -9.64 2.15
CA THR A 29 0.36 -8.28 1.68
C THR A 29 1.46 -7.86 0.71
N ILE A 30 1.12 -6.94 -0.20
CA ILE A 30 2.08 -6.26 -1.07
C ILE A 30 2.31 -4.83 -0.56
N ILE A 31 3.46 -4.23 -0.90
CA ILE A 31 3.74 -2.84 -0.58
C ILE A 31 3.96 -2.09 -1.88
N ILE A 32 3.32 -0.92 -2.00
CA ILE A 32 3.56 0.03 -3.07
C ILE A 32 4.06 1.35 -2.49
N ALA A 33 4.91 2.05 -3.23
CA ALA A 33 5.33 3.40 -2.93
C ALA A 33 4.52 4.39 -3.80
N ILE A 34 3.92 5.39 -3.18
CA ILE A 34 3.21 6.49 -3.88
C ILE A 34 3.80 7.83 -3.47
N ARG A 35 3.65 8.85 -4.32
CA ARG A 35 3.95 10.24 -3.94
C ARG A 35 3.12 10.62 -2.70
N SER A 36 3.80 11.12 -1.67
CA SER A 36 3.18 11.43 -0.38
C SER A 36 1.97 12.35 -0.53
N THR A 37 0.91 12.06 0.21
CA THR A 37 -0.37 12.76 0.10
C THR A 37 -1.29 12.50 1.29
N ASP A 38 -2.07 13.49 1.69
CA ASP A 38 -3.10 13.33 2.74
C ASP A 38 -4.43 12.76 2.20
N LYS A 39 -4.51 12.50 0.89
CA LYS A 39 -5.72 11.97 0.24
C LYS A 39 -5.88 10.45 0.39
N VAL A 40 -4.87 9.76 0.91
CA VAL A 40 -4.88 8.29 1.06
C VAL A 40 -4.92 7.95 2.54
N ASP A 41 -5.99 7.24 2.92
CA ASP A 41 -6.23 6.73 4.27
C ASP A 41 -6.69 5.25 4.20
N LYS A 42 -6.84 4.59 5.37
CA LYS A 42 -7.18 3.17 5.47
C LYS A 42 -8.66 2.85 5.17
N ALA A 43 -9.53 3.85 5.06
CA ALA A 43 -10.94 3.64 4.70
C ALA A 43 -11.13 3.48 3.18
N LEU A 44 -10.17 3.94 2.38
CA LEU A 44 -10.15 3.74 0.93
C LEU A 44 -9.83 2.29 0.54
N LYS A 45 -10.25 1.93 -0.67
CA LYS A 45 -9.85 0.70 -1.36
C LYS A 45 -8.90 1.03 -2.51
N ALA A 46 -7.99 0.11 -2.80
CA ALA A 46 -7.11 0.22 -3.96
C ALA A 46 -7.47 -0.83 -5.02
N GLN A 47 -7.36 -0.45 -6.28
CA GLN A 47 -7.49 -1.33 -7.44
C GLN A 47 -6.43 -0.91 -8.47
N PHE A 48 -5.73 -1.89 -9.03
CA PHE A 48 -4.77 -1.62 -10.09
C PHE A 48 -5.47 -1.42 -11.43
N LYS A 49 -4.88 -0.57 -12.28
CA LYS A 49 -5.42 -0.32 -13.62
C LYS A 49 -5.45 -1.64 -14.39
N ASN A 50 -6.66 -2.07 -14.79
CA ASN A 50 -6.93 -3.34 -15.50
C ASN A 50 -6.90 -4.61 -14.62
N SER A 51 -7.07 -4.52 -13.31
CA SER A 51 -7.35 -5.69 -12.45
C SER A 51 -8.76 -5.58 -11.87
N GLU A 52 -9.43 -6.72 -11.72
CA GLU A 52 -10.69 -6.83 -10.97
C GLU A 52 -10.43 -6.95 -9.46
N ASP A 53 -9.18 -7.20 -9.06
CA ASP A 53 -8.79 -7.35 -7.66
C ASP A 53 -8.95 -6.04 -6.88
N VAL A 54 -9.64 -6.13 -5.75
CA VAL A 54 -9.78 -5.03 -4.79
C VAL A 54 -8.93 -5.31 -3.57
N TYR A 55 -8.20 -4.29 -3.12
CA TYR A 55 -7.29 -4.37 -2.00
C TYR A 55 -7.73 -3.46 -0.87
N ASP A 56 -7.62 -3.97 0.36
CA ASP A 56 -7.68 -3.18 1.58
C ASP A 56 -6.35 -2.48 1.83
N ILE A 57 -6.39 -1.22 2.23
CA ILE A 57 -5.22 -0.51 2.76
C ILE A 57 -5.11 -0.83 4.24
N VAL A 58 -4.23 -1.77 4.57
CA VAL A 58 -4.06 -2.24 5.96
C VAL A 58 -3.01 -1.43 6.73
N ASP A 59 -2.04 -0.86 6.03
CA ASP A 59 -1.07 0.04 6.63
C ASP A 59 -0.56 1.16 5.72
N ILE A 60 -0.16 2.27 6.33
CA ILE A 60 0.43 3.42 5.63
C ILE A 60 1.60 3.93 6.47
N SER A 61 2.82 3.77 5.95
CA SER A 61 4.00 4.43 6.49
C SER A 61 4.23 5.72 5.72
N LYS A 62 4.00 6.86 6.37
CA LYS A 62 4.21 8.18 5.76
C LYS A 62 5.69 8.45 5.60
N GLY A 63 6.06 9.03 4.47
CA GLY A 63 7.41 9.56 4.27
C GLY A 63 7.72 10.61 5.33
N THR A 64 8.80 10.42 6.09
CA THR A 64 9.25 11.35 7.13
C THR A 64 10.56 12.03 6.77
N THR A 65 10.95 12.03 5.50
CA THR A 65 12.25 12.55 5.07
C THR A 65 12.32 14.08 5.15
N GLY A 66 11.18 14.75 5.28
CA GLY A 66 11.07 16.22 5.32
C GLY A 66 11.47 16.88 3.99
N LYS A 67 11.65 16.09 2.92
CA LYS A 67 12.05 16.57 1.61
C LYS A 67 10.82 16.98 0.79
N PRO A 68 10.96 17.92 -0.16
CA PRO A 68 9.88 18.32 -1.06
C PRO A 68 9.31 17.17 -1.91
N ILE A 69 10.09 16.10 -2.08
CA ILE A 69 9.71 14.87 -2.76
C ILE A 69 9.81 13.74 -1.76
N ASP A 70 8.68 13.35 -1.19
CA ASP A 70 8.57 12.21 -0.29
C ASP A 70 7.58 11.16 -0.83
N TYR A 71 7.71 9.94 -0.32
CA TYR A 71 6.90 8.79 -0.71
C TYR A 71 6.31 8.10 0.51
N ASP A 72 5.04 7.74 0.41
CA ASP A 72 4.37 6.90 1.40
C ASP A 72 4.46 5.44 0.96
N LEU A 73 4.73 4.55 1.90
CA LEU A 73 4.61 3.11 1.68
C LEU A 73 3.21 2.68 2.10
N VAL A 74 2.45 2.14 1.16
CA VAL A 74 1.08 1.68 1.36
C VAL A 74 1.08 0.16 1.30
N THR A 75 0.65 -0.48 2.39
CA THR A 75 0.55 -1.93 2.48
C THR A 75 -0.87 -2.36 2.12
N LEU A 76 -0.96 -3.22 1.10
CA LEU A 76 -2.21 -3.65 0.50
C LEU A 76 -2.46 -5.14 0.78
N LYS A 77 -3.68 -5.47 1.17
CA LYS A 77 -4.14 -6.86 1.35
C LYS A 77 -5.25 -7.15 0.35
N LEU A 78 -5.07 -8.18 -0.47
CA LEU A 78 -6.10 -8.61 -1.42
C LEU A 78 -7.34 -9.03 -0.63
N GLN A 79 -8.50 -8.48 -0.99
CA GLN A 79 -9.77 -9.00 -0.52
C GLN A 79 -9.98 -10.36 -1.19
N LYS A 80 -9.92 -11.44 -0.41
CA LYS A 80 -10.39 -12.73 -0.93
C LYS A 80 -11.88 -12.57 -1.20
N GLY A 81 -12.30 -12.89 -2.43
CA GLY A 81 -13.73 -12.97 -2.77
C GLY A 81 -14.45 -13.79 -1.71
N VAL A 82 -15.53 -13.21 -1.18
CA VAL A 82 -16.48 -13.91 -0.30
C VAL A 82 -17.16 -15.01 -1.08
#